data_AF-A0A1H6Y2X7-F1
#
_entry.id   AF-A0A1H6Y2X7-F1
#
_cell.length_a   1.000
_cell.length_b   1.000
_cell.length_c   1.000
_cell.angle_alpha   90.00
_cell.angle_beta   90.00
_cell.angle_gamma   90.00
#
_symmetry.space_group_name_H-M   'P 1'
#
loop_
_entity.id
_entity.type
_entity.pdbx_description
1 polymer ?
#
loop_
_entity_poly.entity_id
_entity_poly.type
_entity_poly.pdbx_seq_one_letter_code
_entity_poly.pdbx_strand_id
1 'polypeptide(L)'
;MTATLRTLGILALIYLAALTAGFLLYIGLIASPLLGSIPLLFYRGVAIAFIGALLLVLLLTVAARRIAALDLSTMIGAAALSLAFNISFLIVFPVTFDRSITMFLLARIEKQDGQLTPPMLEEVFVRQYLGDLHQIDRRVAEQTLSGNIVQRDDGRIELTPQGRRLLSGARTIGGWFGADPRFVTAPDSGFPAH
;
A
#
# COMPACT_ATOMS: atom_id res chain seq x y z
N MET A 1 -37.72 0.34 -21.72
CA MET A 1 -36.43 1.05 -21.59
C MET A 1 -36.32 1.84 -20.28
N THR A 2 -37.37 2.55 -19.85
CA THR A 2 -37.39 3.37 -18.61
C THR A 2 -37.24 2.58 -17.31
N ALA A 3 -37.85 1.39 -17.19
CA ALA A 3 -37.75 0.56 -15.99
C ALA A 3 -36.33 0.02 -15.75
N THR A 4 -35.66 -0.47 -16.80
CA THR A 4 -34.28 -0.95 -16.73
C THR A 4 -33.31 0.17 -16.37
N LEU A 5 -33.46 1.35 -16.99
CA LEU A 5 -32.66 2.54 -16.66
C LEU A 5 -32.83 2.96 -15.20
N ARG A 6 -34.05 2.89 -14.67
CA ARG A 6 -34.33 3.17 -13.26
C ARG A 6 -33.62 2.17 -12.33
N THR A 7 -33.70 0.88 -12.62
CA THR A 7 -33.02 -0.15 -11.81
C THR A 7 -31.51 0.03 -11.83
N LEU A 8 -30.91 0.27 -13.01
CA LEU A 8 -29.49 0.57 -13.13
C LEU A 8 -29.09 1.83 -12.36
N GLY A 9 -29.91 2.88 -12.41
CA GLY A 9 -29.69 4.09 -11.63
C GLY A 9 -29.71 3.84 -10.13
N ILE A 10 -30.66 3.04 -9.63
CA ILE A 10 -30.73 2.66 -8.21
C ILE A 10 -29.50 1.85 -7.80
N LEU A 11 -29.09 0.86 -8.62
CA LEU A 11 -27.88 0.08 -8.34
C LEU A 11 -26.64 0.97 -8.34
N ALA A 12 -26.47 1.85 -9.34
CA ALA A 12 -25.34 2.77 -9.38
C ALA A 12 -25.27 3.65 -8.12
N LEU A 13 -26.42 4.15 -7.64
CA LEU A 13 -26.49 4.92 -6.40
C LEU A 13 -26.15 4.07 -5.17
N ILE A 14 -26.59 2.81 -5.11
CA ILE A 14 -26.23 1.88 -4.03
C ILE A 14 -24.73 1.62 -4.00
N TYR A 15 -24.13 1.31 -5.15
CA TYR A 15 -22.69 1.06 -5.26
C TYR A 15 -21.87 2.31 -4.91
N LEU A 16 -22.29 3.48 -5.39
CA LEU A 16 -21.65 4.75 -5.04
C LEU A 16 -21.74 5.02 -3.53
N ALA A 17 -22.94 4.87 -2.95
CA ALA A 17 -23.14 5.07 -1.52
C ALA A 17 -22.32 4.07 -0.68
N ALA A 18 -22.27 2.80 -1.08
CA ALA A 18 -21.48 1.78 -0.41
C ALA A 18 -19.96 2.04 -0.53
N LEU A 19 -19.49 2.49 -1.70
CA LEU A 19 -18.11 2.88 -1.93
C LEU A 19 -17.72 4.07 -1.04
N THR A 20 -18.54 5.12 -1.02
CA THR A 20 -18.32 6.29 -0.17
C THR A 20 -18.35 5.92 1.32
N ALA A 21 -19.36 5.17 1.77
CA ALA A 21 -19.47 4.74 3.15
C ALA A 21 -18.29 3.85 3.56
N GLY A 22 -17.91 2.89 2.71
CA GLY A 22 -16.77 2.01 2.95
C GLY A 22 -15.43 2.74 2.96
N PHE A 23 -15.25 3.77 2.12
CA PHE A 23 -14.05 4.61 2.15
C PHE A 23 -14.01 5.51 3.39
N LEU A 24 -15.11 6.15 3.76
CA LEU A 24 -15.18 6.95 4.99
C LEU A 24 -14.92 6.09 6.23
N LEU A 25 -15.47 4.87 6.25
CA LEU A 25 -15.21 3.90 7.31
C LEU A 25 -13.72 3.51 7.33
N TYR A 26 -13.11 3.25 6.18
CA TYR A 26 -11.68 2.96 6.08
C TYR A 26 -10.83 4.11 6.63
N ILE A 27 -11.13 5.37 6.26
CA ILE A 27 -10.44 6.56 6.78
C ILE A 27 -10.63 6.70 8.29
N GLY A 28 -11.85 6.51 8.79
CA GLY A 28 -12.13 6.55 10.23
C GLY A 28 -11.36 5.48 11.01
N LEU A 29 -11.32 4.25 10.51
CA LEU A 29 -10.62 3.14 11.14
C LEU A 29 -9.09 3.33 11.11
N ILE A 30 -8.51 3.76 9.99
CA ILE A 30 -7.04 3.90 9.85
C ILE A 30 -6.50 5.11 10.62
N ALA A 31 -7.33 6.13 10.85
CA ALA A 31 -7.02 7.29 11.69
C ALA A 31 -7.18 7.00 13.18
N SER A 32 -7.92 5.95 13.54
CA SER A 32 -8.07 5.49 14.92
C SER A 32 -6.82 4.74 15.41
N PRO A 33 -6.65 4.50 16.72
CA PRO A 33 -5.54 3.70 17.25
C PRO A 33 -5.66 2.20 16.94
N LEU A 34 -6.73 1.76 16.25
CA LEU A 34 -6.94 0.38 15.86
C LEU A 34 -5.75 -0.15 15.05
N LEU A 35 -5.19 -1.29 15.49
CA LEU A 35 -3.99 -1.90 14.88
C LEU A 35 -2.75 -0.97 14.86
N GLY A 36 -2.69 0.03 15.74
CA GLY A 36 -1.53 0.92 15.87
C GLY A 36 -0.22 0.22 16.24
N SER A 37 -0.31 -1.00 16.80
CA SER A 37 0.84 -1.86 17.08
C SER A 37 1.47 -2.51 15.84
N ILE A 38 0.83 -2.43 14.67
CA ILE A 38 1.39 -2.93 13.41
C ILE A 38 2.23 -1.81 12.78
N PRO A 39 3.58 -1.91 12.80
CA PRO A 39 4.44 -0.82 12.34
C PRO A 39 4.41 -0.64 10.82
N LEU A 40 4.16 -1.72 10.07
CA LEU A 40 4.12 -1.67 8.61
C LEU A 40 2.78 -1.12 8.11
N LEU A 41 2.81 0.11 7.57
CA LEU A 41 1.64 0.80 7.02
C LEU A 41 0.85 -0.06 6.03
N PHE A 42 1.54 -0.83 5.18
CA PHE A 42 0.91 -1.74 4.23
C PHE A 42 0.06 -2.82 4.93
N TYR A 43 0.63 -3.54 5.90
CA TYR A 43 -0.09 -4.60 6.61
C TYR A 43 -1.22 -4.04 7.48
N ARG A 44 -0.99 -2.91 8.14
CA ARG A 44 -2.02 -2.21 8.91
C ARG A 44 -3.18 -1.80 8.00
N GLY A 45 -2.89 -1.14 6.89
CA GLY A 45 -3.90 -0.67 5.94
C GLY A 45 -4.70 -1.82 5.33
N VAL A 46 -4.06 -2.91 4.93
CA VAL A 46 -4.76 -4.09 4.39
C VAL A 46 -5.70 -4.68 5.44
N ALA A 47 -5.24 -4.88 6.68
CA ALA A 47 -6.07 -5.41 7.76
C ALA A 47 -7.28 -4.48 8.06
N ILE A 48 -7.06 -3.16 8.08
CA ILE A 48 -8.13 -2.18 8.27
C ILE A 48 -9.12 -2.20 7.10
N ALA A 49 -8.67 -2.36 5.85
CA ALA A 49 -9.55 -2.49 4.70
C ALA A 49 -10.45 -3.73 4.79
N PHE A 50 -9.90 -4.87 5.24
CA PHE A 50 -10.68 -6.09 5.48
C PHE A 50 -11.71 -5.90 6.61
N ILE A 51 -11.31 -5.33 7.75
CA ILE A 51 -12.24 -5.04 8.86
C ILE A 51 -13.34 -4.08 8.38
N GLY A 52 -12.97 -3.03 7.65
CA GLY A 52 -13.90 -2.07 7.06
C GLY A 52 -14.89 -2.73 6.10
N ALA A 53 -14.44 -3.67 5.26
CA ALA A 53 -15.33 -4.41 4.37
C ALA A 53 -16.33 -5.30 5.13
N LEU A 54 -15.90 -5.98 6.20
CA LEU A 54 -16.79 -6.78 7.05
C LEU A 54 -17.85 -5.91 7.74
N LEU A 55 -17.43 -4.75 8.27
CA LEU A 55 -18.34 -3.77 8.87
C LEU A 55 -19.29 -3.17 7.83
N LEU A 56 -18.83 -2.91 6.60
CA LEU A 56 -19.69 -2.46 5.50
C LEU A 56 -20.75 -3.52 5.16
N VAL A 57 -20.39 -4.81 5.09
CA VAL A 57 -21.37 -5.90 4.90
C VAL A 57 -22.41 -5.92 6.01
N LEU A 58 -22.00 -5.70 7.27
CA LEU A 58 -22.94 -5.60 8.38
C LEU A 58 -23.89 -4.41 8.21
N LEU A 59 -23.38 -3.23 7.83
CA LEU A 59 -24.20 -2.04 7.56
C LEU A 59 -25.18 -2.27 6.41
N LEU A 60 -24.74 -2.92 5.33
CA LEU A 60 -25.59 -3.26 4.19
C LEU A 60 -26.67 -4.28 4.57
N THR A 61 -26.36 -5.26 5.43
CA THR A 61 -27.35 -6.22 5.96
C THR A 61 -28.46 -5.51 6.73
N VAL A 62 -28.11 -4.48 7.52
CA VAL A 62 -29.10 -3.67 8.23
C VAL A 62 -29.91 -2.83 7.26
N ALA A 63 -29.29 -2.22 6.26
CA ALA A 63 -29.95 -1.41 5.23
C ALA A 63 -30.88 -2.24 4.33
N ALA A 64 -30.54 -3.50 4.05
CA ALA A 64 -31.35 -4.42 3.25
C ALA A 64 -32.74 -4.67 3.85
N ARG A 65 -32.91 -4.49 5.16
CA ARG A 65 -34.24 -4.52 5.82
C ARG A 65 -35.19 -3.42 5.34
N ARG A 66 -34.66 -2.33 4.76
CA ARG A 66 -35.45 -1.19 4.27
C ARG A 66 -35.33 -0.95 2.77
N ILE A 67 -34.30 -1.50 2.12
CA ILE A 67 -34.01 -1.27 0.70
C ILE A 67 -34.10 -2.61 -0.03
N ALA A 68 -35.22 -2.83 -0.72
CA ALA A 68 -35.47 -4.09 -1.44
C ALA A 68 -34.47 -4.38 -2.59
N ALA A 69 -33.77 -3.36 -3.07
CA ALA A 69 -32.74 -3.49 -4.10
C ALA A 69 -31.38 -4.02 -3.57
N LEU A 70 -31.21 -4.16 -2.25
CA LEU A 70 -30.03 -4.77 -1.63
C LEU A 70 -30.24 -6.28 -1.49
N ASP A 71 -30.10 -7.00 -2.59
CA ASP A 71 -30.00 -8.45 -2.57
C ASP A 71 -28.56 -8.89 -2.20
N LEU A 72 -28.38 -10.19 -1.94
CA LEU A 72 -27.09 -10.74 -1.54
C LEU A 72 -26.00 -10.46 -2.59
N SER A 73 -26.35 -10.53 -3.88
CA SER A 73 -25.41 -10.30 -4.98
C SER A 73 -24.90 -8.86 -4.99
N THR A 74 -25.80 -7.88 -4.84
CA THR A 74 -25.46 -6.45 -4.75
C THR A 74 -24.60 -6.16 -3.52
N MET A 75 -24.91 -6.78 -2.37
CA MET A 75 -24.12 -6.58 -1.16
C MET A 75 -22.69 -7.09 -1.28
N ILE A 76 -22.50 -8.30 -1.83
CA ILE A 76 -21.17 -8.88 -2.05
C ILE A 76 -20.41 -8.03 -3.07
N GLY A 77 -21.04 -7.65 -4.18
CA GLY A 77 -20.41 -6.82 -5.20
C GLY A 77 -19.99 -5.45 -4.66
N ALA A 78 -20.85 -4.78 -3.89
CA ALA A 78 -20.56 -3.48 -3.29
C ALA A 78 -19.42 -3.56 -2.26
N ALA A 79 -19.40 -4.58 -1.41
CA ALA A 79 -18.34 -4.79 -0.44
C ALA A 79 -17.00 -5.15 -1.11
N ALA A 80 -17.02 -6.01 -2.13
CA ALA A 80 -15.83 -6.36 -2.89
C ALA A 80 -15.26 -5.14 -3.64
N LEU A 81 -16.12 -4.33 -4.26
CA LEU A 81 -15.69 -3.09 -4.93
C LEU A 81 -15.07 -2.11 -3.92
N SER A 82 -15.71 -1.93 -2.77
CA SER A 82 -15.18 -1.05 -1.72
C SER A 82 -13.82 -1.54 -1.18
N LEU A 83 -13.68 -2.84 -0.92
CA LEU A 83 -12.41 -3.45 -0.49
C LEU A 83 -11.30 -3.24 -1.54
N ALA A 84 -11.59 -3.56 -2.80
CA ALA A 84 -10.65 -3.39 -3.90
C ALA A 84 -10.22 -1.92 -4.06
N PHE A 85 -11.16 -0.99 -3.99
CA PHE A 85 -10.88 0.44 -4.02
C PHE A 85 -9.98 0.87 -2.85
N ASN A 86 -10.30 0.48 -1.62
CA ASN A 86 -9.53 0.86 -0.43
C ASN A 86 -8.10 0.31 -0.47
N ILE A 87 -7.91 -0.94 -0.91
CA ILE A 87 -6.57 -1.53 -1.10
C ILE A 87 -5.81 -0.80 -2.21
N SER A 88 -6.47 -0.49 -3.33
CA SER A 88 -5.85 0.24 -4.43
C SER A 88 -5.42 1.65 -4.01
N PHE A 89 -6.30 2.36 -3.30
CA PHE A 89 -6.01 3.68 -2.74
C PHE A 89 -4.81 3.62 -1.78
N LEU A 90 -4.79 2.65 -0.86
CA LEU A 90 -3.68 2.43 0.08
C LEU A 90 -2.34 2.25 -0.63
N ILE A 91 -2.30 1.40 -1.65
CA ILE A 91 -1.06 1.08 -2.39
C ILE A 91 -0.60 2.29 -3.20
N VAL A 92 -1.50 2.88 -3.99
CA VAL A 92 -1.17 3.98 -4.91
C VAL A 92 -0.77 5.26 -4.18
N PHE A 93 -1.40 5.56 -3.04
CA PHE A 93 -1.18 6.83 -2.34
C PHE A 93 -0.34 6.64 -1.05
N PRO A 94 -0.89 6.27 0.13
CA PRO A 94 -0.11 6.21 1.36
C PRO A 94 1.18 5.40 1.27
N VAL A 95 1.11 4.18 0.74
CA VAL A 95 2.27 3.28 0.68
C VAL A 95 3.31 3.77 -0.32
N THR A 96 2.87 4.28 -1.47
CA THR A 96 3.80 4.86 -2.45
C THR A 96 4.47 6.11 -1.89
N PHE A 97 3.74 7.00 -1.20
CA PHE A 97 4.31 8.21 -0.61
C PHE A 97 5.33 7.90 0.50
N ASP A 98 5.02 6.98 1.42
CA ASP A 98 5.93 6.57 2.50
C ASP A 98 7.20 5.87 1.99
N ARG A 99 7.17 5.32 0.77
CA ARG A 99 8.28 4.55 0.18
C ARG A 99 9.03 5.29 -0.93
N SER A 100 8.59 6.48 -1.32
CA SER A 100 9.11 7.18 -2.48
C SER A 100 10.27 8.11 -2.11
N ILE A 101 11.45 7.82 -2.67
CA ILE A 101 12.58 8.75 -2.66
C ILE A 101 12.19 10.07 -3.34
N THR A 102 11.37 10.03 -4.39
CA THR A 102 10.89 11.23 -5.08
C THR A 102 10.12 12.15 -4.14
N MET A 103 9.23 11.62 -3.31
CA MET A 103 8.50 12.45 -2.33
C MET A 103 9.44 13.10 -1.31
N PHE A 104 10.48 12.37 -0.88
CA PHE A 104 11.53 12.93 -0.04
C PHE A 104 12.26 14.10 -0.75
N LEU A 105 12.69 13.91 -2.00
CA LEU A 105 13.42 14.93 -2.76
C LEU A 105 12.56 16.17 -3.04
N LEU A 106 11.30 15.98 -3.46
CA LEU A 106 10.37 17.09 -3.72
C LEU A 106 10.15 17.96 -2.48
N ALA A 107 9.97 17.35 -1.31
CA ALA A 107 9.84 18.10 -0.05
C ALA A 107 11.10 18.89 0.32
N ARG A 108 12.28 18.51 -0.16
CA ARG A 108 13.53 19.26 0.04
C ARG A 108 13.71 20.37 -0.98
N ILE A 109 13.33 20.13 -2.23
CA ILE A 109 13.31 21.15 -3.29
C ILE A 109 12.33 22.26 -2.94
N GLU A 110 11.11 21.92 -2.52
CA GLU A 110 10.10 22.89 -2.08
C GLU A 110 10.62 23.75 -0.93
N LYS A 111 11.21 23.12 0.09
CA LYS A 111 11.75 23.85 1.26
C LYS A 111 12.87 24.83 0.91
N GLN A 112 13.64 24.55 -0.15
CA GLN A 112 14.80 25.33 -0.57
C GLN A 112 14.49 26.23 -1.79
N ASP A 113 13.23 26.33 -2.20
CA ASP A 113 12.71 27.24 -3.25
C ASP A 113 13.58 27.31 -4.52
N GLY A 114 13.90 26.14 -5.09
CA GLY A 114 14.63 26.03 -6.36
C GLY A 114 16.15 26.23 -6.28
N GLN A 115 16.73 26.36 -5.06
CA GLN A 115 18.17 26.58 -4.88
C GLN A 115 19.03 25.28 -4.89
N LEU A 116 18.42 24.12 -5.08
CA LEU A 116 19.14 22.84 -5.05
C LEU A 116 19.61 22.42 -6.44
N THR A 117 20.90 22.15 -6.56
CA THR A 117 21.51 21.48 -7.72
C THR A 117 21.51 19.95 -7.53
N PRO A 118 21.68 19.15 -8.59
CA PRO A 118 21.76 17.69 -8.46
C PRO A 118 22.82 17.19 -7.46
N PRO A 119 24.07 17.71 -7.45
CA PRO A 119 25.06 17.32 -6.43
C PRO A 119 24.63 17.65 -4.99
N MET A 120 23.95 18.78 -4.80
CA MET A 120 23.41 19.12 -3.47
C MET A 120 22.29 18.18 -3.04
N LEU A 121 21.47 17.68 -3.99
CA LEU A 121 20.45 16.68 -3.70
C LEU A 121 21.05 15.32 -3.33
N GLU A 122 22.16 14.93 -3.95
CA GLU A 122 22.91 13.72 -3.58
C GLU A 122 23.43 13.82 -2.14
N GLU A 123 24.04 14.96 -1.78
CA GLU A 123 24.49 15.20 -0.40
C GLU A 123 23.31 15.15 0.59
N VAL A 124 22.19 15.79 0.26
CA VAL A 124 20.97 15.76 1.07
C VAL A 124 20.44 14.34 1.22
N PHE A 125 20.45 13.53 0.16
CA PHE A 125 20.04 12.13 0.21
C PHE A 125 20.94 11.32 1.15
N VAL A 126 22.26 11.40 1.00
CA VAL A 126 23.19 10.66 1.86
C VAL A 126 23.05 11.10 3.32
N ARG A 127 23.11 12.41 3.58
CA ARG A 127 23.09 12.92 4.96
C ARG A 127 21.75 12.71 5.64
N GLN A 128 20.65 13.06 4.98
CA GLN A 128 19.34 13.08 5.64
C GLN A 128 18.55 11.79 5.41
N TYR A 129 18.54 11.22 4.20
CA TYR A 129 17.74 10.03 3.93
C TYR A 129 18.41 8.76 4.49
N LEU A 130 19.71 8.61 4.26
CA LEU A 130 20.46 7.46 4.78
C LEU A 130 20.93 7.68 6.22
N GLY A 131 21.45 8.87 6.54
CA GLY A 131 21.87 9.24 7.90
C GLY A 131 20.69 9.53 8.83
N ASP A 132 20.20 10.76 8.85
CA ASP A 132 19.25 11.23 9.87
C ASP A 132 17.98 10.36 9.99
N LEU A 133 17.40 9.97 8.85
CA LEU A 133 16.17 9.18 8.78
C LEU A 133 16.38 7.67 8.93
N HIS A 134 17.63 7.19 8.94
CA HIS A 134 17.98 5.76 9.08
C HIS A 134 17.14 4.84 8.19
N GLN A 135 16.90 5.24 6.93
CA GLN A 135 15.94 4.54 6.07
C GLN A 135 16.37 3.11 5.76
N ILE A 136 17.67 2.82 5.67
CA ILE A 136 18.15 1.44 5.48
C ILE A 136 17.77 0.57 6.67
N ASP A 137 18.06 1.01 7.90
CA ASP A 137 17.75 0.27 9.12
C ASP A 137 16.25 0.01 9.24
N ARG A 138 15.42 1.02 8.93
CA ARG A 138 13.97 0.86 8.87
C ARG A 138 13.57 -0.23 7.87
N ARG A 139 14.11 -0.24 6.65
CA ARG A 139 13.78 -1.27 5.66
C ARG A 139 14.28 -2.65 6.05
N VAL A 140 15.46 -2.76 6.66
CA VAL A 140 15.99 -4.03 7.19
C VAL A 140 15.07 -4.57 8.29
N ALA A 141 14.65 -3.72 9.24
CA ALA A 141 13.71 -4.10 10.29
C ALA A 141 12.36 -4.56 9.69
N GLU A 142 11.81 -3.81 8.74
CA GLU A 142 10.57 -4.17 8.03
C GLU A 142 10.69 -5.52 7.32
N GLN A 143 11.78 -5.77 6.57
CA GLN A 143 11.97 -7.04 5.86
C GLN A 143 12.24 -8.22 6.80
N THR A 144 12.88 -7.97 7.94
CA THR A 144 13.06 -8.97 9.01
C THR A 144 11.72 -9.35 9.62
N LEU A 145 10.88 -8.36 9.97
CA LEU A 145 9.52 -8.58 10.48
C LEU A 145 8.63 -9.31 9.46
N SER A 146 8.78 -9.00 8.17
CA SER A 146 8.10 -9.72 7.09
C SER A 146 8.65 -11.14 6.86
N GLY A 147 9.76 -11.52 7.49
CA GLY A 147 10.38 -12.84 7.33
C GLY A 147 11.12 -13.03 6.01
N ASN A 148 11.40 -11.96 5.27
CA ASN A 148 12.09 -12.03 3.97
C ASN A 148 13.61 -12.10 4.12
N ILE A 149 14.15 -11.51 5.19
CA ILE A 149 15.57 -11.57 5.54
C ILE A 149 15.77 -12.02 6.98
N VAL A 150 16.98 -12.50 7.28
CA VAL A 150 17.47 -12.77 8.63
C VAL A 150 18.80 -12.03 8.81
N GLN A 151 19.00 -11.47 10.00
CA GLN A 151 20.28 -10.90 10.42
C GLN A 151 21.02 -11.96 11.23
N ARG A 152 22.27 -12.25 10.83
CA ARG A 152 23.17 -13.19 11.50
C ARG A 152 23.89 -12.49 12.65
N ASP A 153 24.42 -13.28 13.59
CA ASP A 153 25.16 -12.77 14.75
C ASP A 153 26.45 -12.01 14.37
N ASP A 154 27.00 -12.30 13.19
CA ASP A 154 28.17 -11.60 12.62
C ASP A 154 27.79 -10.37 11.77
N GLY A 155 26.54 -9.92 11.83
CA GLY A 155 26.05 -8.73 11.14
C GLY A 155 25.68 -8.95 9.67
N ARG A 156 25.87 -10.16 9.10
CA ARG A 156 25.44 -10.44 7.73
C ARG A 156 23.92 -10.49 7.61
N ILE A 157 23.42 -10.02 6.47
CA ILE A 157 22.00 -10.07 6.11
C ILE A 157 21.80 -11.11 5.02
N GLU A 158 20.91 -12.07 5.25
CA GLU A 158 20.64 -13.15 4.30
C GLU A 158 19.16 -13.21 3.93
N LEU A 159 18.88 -13.52 2.65
CA LEU A 159 17.51 -13.83 2.21
C LEU A 159 17.07 -15.18 2.76
N THR A 160 15.87 -15.20 3.34
CA THR A 160 15.17 -16.44 3.70
C THR A 160 14.62 -17.13 2.45
N PRO A 161 14.16 -18.40 2.54
CA PRO A 161 13.43 -19.04 1.44
C PRO A 161 12.20 -18.23 0.99
N GLN A 162 11.52 -17.54 1.91
CA GLN A 162 10.42 -16.65 1.60
C GLN A 162 10.90 -15.44 0.79
N GLY A 163 11.97 -14.77 1.22
CA GLY A 163 12.54 -13.64 0.50
C GLY A 163 12.97 -14.00 -0.92
N ARG A 164 13.54 -15.20 -1.13
CA ARG A 164 13.89 -15.69 -2.47
C ARG A 164 12.66 -15.89 -3.36
N ARG A 165 11.58 -16.44 -2.82
CA ARG A 165 10.31 -16.60 -3.55
C ARG A 165 9.69 -15.24 -3.90
N LEU A 166 9.70 -14.30 -2.95
CA LEU A 166 9.23 -12.95 -3.18
C LEU A 166 10.00 -12.28 -4.33
N LEU A 167 11.33 -12.34 -4.30
CA LEU A 167 12.18 -11.76 -5.34
C LEU A 167 11.97 -12.43 -6.70
N SER A 168 11.80 -13.76 -6.73
CA SER A 168 11.45 -14.48 -7.95
C SER A 168 10.11 -14.01 -8.54
N GLY A 169 9.08 -13.88 -7.69
CA GLY A 169 7.79 -13.35 -8.12
C GLY A 169 7.89 -11.90 -8.62
N ALA A 170 8.69 -11.07 -7.95
CA ALA A 170 8.93 -9.70 -8.36
C ALA A 170 9.59 -9.60 -9.74
N ARG A 171 10.51 -10.52 -10.08
CA ARG A 171 11.09 -10.60 -11.44
C ARG A 171 10.04 -10.97 -12.49
N THR A 172 9.19 -11.96 -12.20
CA THR A 172 8.14 -12.39 -13.13
C THR A 172 7.15 -11.26 -13.40
N ILE A 173 6.61 -10.66 -12.34
CA ILE A 173 5.65 -9.57 -12.45
C ILE A 173 6.33 -8.34 -13.08
N GLY A 174 7.51 -7.95 -12.60
CA GLY A 174 8.27 -6.83 -13.16
C GLY A 174 8.53 -6.98 -14.66
N GLY A 175 8.82 -8.20 -15.12
CA GLY A 175 8.97 -8.51 -16.54
C GLY A 175 7.70 -8.28 -17.36
N TRP A 176 6.52 -8.60 -16.83
CA TRP A 176 5.24 -8.34 -17.50
C TRP A 176 4.95 -6.85 -17.70
N PHE A 177 5.39 -6.01 -16.77
CA PHE A 177 5.12 -4.57 -16.77
C PHE A 177 6.30 -3.72 -17.27
N GLY A 178 7.40 -4.33 -17.71
CA GLY A 178 8.59 -3.60 -18.16
C GLY A 178 9.25 -2.77 -17.06
N ALA A 179 9.17 -3.22 -15.81
CA ALA A 179 9.85 -2.56 -14.69
C ALA A 179 11.38 -2.65 -14.85
N ASP A 180 12.10 -1.67 -14.33
CA ASP A 180 13.57 -1.67 -14.41
C ASP A 180 14.14 -2.92 -13.69
N PRO A 181 14.81 -3.83 -14.43
CA PRO A 181 15.25 -5.11 -13.88
C PRO A 181 16.30 -4.94 -12.78
N ARG A 182 17.01 -3.80 -12.71
CA ARG A 182 18.06 -3.56 -11.71
C ARG A 182 17.54 -3.57 -10.27
N PHE A 183 16.24 -3.32 -10.07
CA PHE A 183 15.62 -3.36 -8.74
C PHE A 183 15.37 -4.79 -8.22
N VAL A 184 15.36 -5.78 -9.10
CA VAL A 184 15.06 -7.19 -8.76
C VAL A 184 16.16 -8.17 -9.18
N THR A 185 17.09 -7.69 -9.99
CA THR A 185 18.29 -8.40 -10.44
C THR A 185 19.44 -7.42 -10.37
N ALA A 186 20.23 -7.51 -9.29
CA ALA A 186 21.40 -6.66 -9.12
C ALA A 186 22.39 -6.90 -10.27
N PRO A 187 22.98 -5.84 -10.86
CA PRO A 187 24.08 -6.01 -11.80
C PRO A 187 25.29 -6.60 -11.08
N ASP A 188 26.19 -7.25 -11.83
CA ASP A 188 27.46 -7.75 -11.31
C ASP A 188 28.24 -6.57 -10.71
N SER A 189 28.26 -6.51 -9.38
CA SER A 189 28.53 -5.25 -8.68
C SER A 189 30.00 -4.99 -8.41
N GLY A 190 30.91 -5.88 -8.84
CA GLY A 190 32.35 -5.76 -8.62
C GLY A 190 32.77 -5.75 -7.14
N PHE A 191 31.82 -5.79 -6.19
CA PHE A 191 32.11 -5.99 -4.78
C PHE A 191 32.62 -7.42 -4.58
N PRO A 192 33.71 -7.63 -3.83
CA PRO A 192 34.20 -8.97 -3.57
C PRO A 192 33.12 -9.78 -2.85
N ALA A 193 32.89 -11.02 -3.29
CA ALA A 193 32.24 -12.00 -2.45
C ALA A 193 33.18 -12.25 -1.26
N HIS A 194 32.81 -11.75 -0.08
CA HIS A 194 33.52 -11.96 1.18
C HIS A 194 32.92 -13.14 1.94
#